data_AF-A0A4D8QAC1-F1
#
_entry.id   AF-A0A4D8QAC1-F1
#
_cell.length_a   1.000
_cell.length_b   1.000
_cell.length_c   1.000
_cell.angle_alpha   90.00
_cell.angle_beta   90.00
_cell.angle_gamma   90.00
#
_symmetry.space_group_name_H-M   'P 1'
#
loop_
_entity.id
_entity.type
_entity.pdbx_description
1 polymer ?
#
loop_
_entity_poly.entity_id
_entity_poly.type
_entity_poly.pdbx_seq_one_letter_code
_entity_poly.pdbx_strand_id
1 'polypeptide(L)'
;MLAEPTGFYREFRDYLIDGPILSLEISLTIMQDRKVIGMHDANDFVTQIRRHAAMAGIVALGGGRNLGDQLRNPERGLIPLAVIDADASADILHGAEDFLLSFTIAAAIAGNFTAVDTVIEAGLNAPELVALHPLLERMAGHNGVWIRSRRDGNGDQCPSAGPNHAPAEFCWWGIWLLLHVRISKFQNGVADPVIAWLFDGWTHLIYKARFRLKAPVINVPPIETILSQPDRTLEAAARLLLAAAPAASINTPAVVRVHLEELATRAG
;
A
#
# COMPACT_ATOMS: atom_id res chain seq x y z
N MET A 1 15.16 -4.49 -31.26
CA MET A 1 15.85 -3.20 -31.50
C MET A 1 15.68 -2.86 -32.97
N LEU A 2 15.15 -1.69 -33.31
CA LEU A 2 15.13 -1.23 -34.71
C LEU A 2 16.57 -0.91 -35.12
N ALA A 3 16.99 -1.44 -36.28
CA ALA A 3 18.38 -1.39 -36.74
C ALA A 3 18.83 0.03 -37.14
N GLU A 4 17.90 0.95 -37.42
CA GLU A 4 18.19 2.35 -37.71
C GLU A 4 17.07 3.25 -37.15
N PRO A 5 17.35 4.13 -36.16
CA PRO A 5 16.36 5.08 -35.67
C PRO A 5 16.18 6.20 -36.71
N THR A 6 14.94 6.43 -37.16
CA THR A 6 14.58 7.51 -38.09
C THR A 6 14.74 8.90 -37.45
N GLY A 7 14.99 9.91 -38.29
CA GLY A 7 15.64 11.21 -37.97
C GLY A 7 15.17 11.97 -36.74
N PHE A 8 13.88 11.90 -36.38
CA PHE A 8 13.37 12.55 -35.17
C PHE A 8 14.00 11.98 -33.88
N TYR A 9 14.21 10.66 -33.83
CA TYR A 9 14.81 10.00 -32.67
C TYR A 9 16.32 10.25 -32.55
N ARG A 10 17.01 10.60 -33.64
CA ARG A 10 18.45 10.88 -33.63
C ARG A 10 18.73 12.29 -33.11
N GLU A 11 18.03 13.29 -33.65
CA GLU A 11 18.13 14.67 -33.19
C GLU A 11 17.69 14.81 -31.72
N PHE A 12 16.61 14.14 -31.32
CA PHE A 12 16.14 14.17 -29.93
C PHE A 12 17.14 13.55 -28.94
N ARG A 13 17.94 12.57 -29.38
CA ARG A 13 18.96 11.90 -28.55
C ARG A 13 20.19 12.79 -28.34
N ASP A 14 20.55 13.59 -29.34
CA ASP A 14 21.61 14.60 -29.24
C ASP A 14 21.22 15.74 -28.29
N TYR A 15 19.93 15.93 -28.02
CA TYR A 15 19.43 16.80 -26.95
C TYR A 15 19.35 16.13 -25.57
N LEU A 16 19.79 14.88 -25.37
CA LEU A 16 19.73 14.14 -24.09
C LEU A 16 21.10 13.88 -23.44
N ILE A 17 22.11 14.69 -23.79
CA ILE A 17 23.52 14.50 -23.35
C ILE A 17 23.67 14.50 -21.81
N ASP A 18 22.82 15.22 -21.07
CA ASP A 18 22.83 15.27 -19.58
C ASP A 18 21.78 14.36 -18.90
N GLY A 19 21.17 13.43 -19.65
CA GLY A 19 20.21 12.45 -19.12
C GLY A 19 18.74 12.73 -19.45
N PRO A 20 17.85 11.81 -19.03
CA PRO A 20 16.41 11.86 -19.34
C PRO A 20 15.68 12.98 -18.59
N ILE A 21 14.48 13.31 -19.06
CA ILE A 21 13.60 14.33 -18.47
C ILE A 21 13.06 13.81 -17.13
N LEU A 22 13.29 14.56 -16.06
CA LEU A 22 12.95 14.13 -14.70
C LEU A 22 11.46 13.76 -14.52
N SER A 23 10.53 14.53 -15.08
CA SER A 23 9.09 14.23 -15.00
C SER A 23 8.68 12.97 -15.75
N LEU A 24 9.37 12.64 -16.85
CA LEU A 24 9.18 11.39 -17.55
C LEU A 24 9.70 10.21 -16.71
N GLU A 25 10.87 10.34 -16.10
CA GLU A 25 11.45 9.31 -15.21
C GLU A 25 10.57 9.06 -13.98
N ILE A 26 10.00 10.12 -13.39
CA ILE A 26 9.02 10.00 -12.30
C ILE A 26 7.80 9.20 -12.78
N SER A 27 7.27 9.53 -13.97
CA SER A 27 6.10 8.83 -14.52
C SER A 27 6.39 7.37 -14.84
N LEU A 28 7.55 7.07 -15.44
CA LEU A 28 8.01 5.71 -15.73
C LEU A 28 8.21 4.90 -14.43
N THR A 29 8.80 5.52 -13.41
CA THR A 29 9.01 4.89 -12.09
C THR A 29 7.66 4.53 -11.47
N ILE A 30 6.69 5.45 -11.42
CA ILE A 30 5.35 5.17 -10.88
C ILE A 30 4.66 4.02 -11.64
N MET A 31 4.77 3.99 -12.97
CA MET A 31 4.19 2.89 -13.76
C MET A 31 4.88 1.55 -13.48
N GLN A 32 6.20 1.55 -13.36
CA GLN A 32 6.96 0.34 -13.03
C GLN A 32 6.63 -0.15 -11.61
N ASP A 33 6.54 0.74 -10.64
CA ASP A 33 6.21 0.41 -9.25
C ASP A 33 4.82 -0.21 -9.15
N ARG A 34 3.82 0.36 -9.85
CA ARG A 34 2.47 -0.23 -9.94
C ARG A 34 2.50 -1.63 -10.56
N LYS A 35 3.30 -1.83 -11.60
CA LYS A 35 3.46 -3.13 -12.24
C LYS A 35 4.10 -4.14 -11.28
N VAL A 36 5.14 -3.76 -10.57
CA VAL A 36 5.81 -4.64 -9.60
C VAL A 36 4.86 -5.02 -8.46
N ILE A 37 4.16 -4.05 -7.88
CA ILE A 37 3.16 -4.30 -6.83
C ILE A 37 2.06 -5.25 -7.34
N GLY A 38 1.53 -4.99 -8.55
CA GLY A 38 0.46 -5.81 -9.13
C GLY A 38 0.90 -7.21 -9.57
N MET A 39 2.17 -7.39 -9.95
CA MET A 39 2.74 -8.69 -10.31
C MET A 39 3.38 -9.42 -9.12
N HIS A 40 3.47 -8.76 -7.97
CA HIS A 40 4.16 -9.26 -6.77
C HIS A 40 5.62 -9.66 -7.06
N ASP A 41 6.28 -8.90 -7.92
CA ASP A 41 7.64 -9.18 -8.38
C ASP A 41 8.67 -8.71 -7.35
N ALA A 42 9.17 -9.63 -6.53
CA ALA A 42 10.16 -9.34 -5.50
C ALA A 42 11.58 -9.14 -6.04
N ASN A 43 11.82 -9.33 -7.34
CA ASN A 43 13.15 -9.16 -7.93
C ASN A 43 13.61 -7.71 -7.85
N ASP A 44 14.89 -7.49 -7.56
CA ASP A 44 15.50 -6.16 -7.42
C ASP A 44 14.80 -5.22 -6.43
N PHE A 45 14.05 -5.78 -5.45
CA PHE A 45 13.24 -5.02 -4.50
C PHE A 45 14.00 -3.86 -3.84
N VAL A 46 15.24 -4.12 -3.37
CA VAL A 46 16.09 -3.11 -2.72
C VAL A 46 16.38 -1.92 -3.65
N THR A 47 16.66 -2.17 -4.92
CA THR A 47 16.89 -1.10 -5.90
C THR A 47 15.60 -0.31 -6.14
N GLN A 48 14.48 -1.01 -6.25
CA GLN A 48 13.19 -0.39 -6.54
C GLN A 48 12.70 0.52 -5.41
N ILE A 49 12.73 0.05 -4.16
CA ILE A 49 12.30 0.85 -3.01
C ILE A 49 13.18 2.09 -2.82
N ARG A 50 14.50 1.97 -3.03
CA ARG A 50 15.44 3.10 -2.98
C ARG A 50 15.16 4.14 -4.07
N ARG A 51 14.85 3.68 -5.28
CA ARG A 51 14.49 4.55 -6.40
C ARG A 51 13.15 5.26 -6.14
N HIS A 52 12.14 4.53 -5.64
CA HIS A 52 10.85 5.10 -5.29
C HIS A 52 10.97 6.15 -4.17
N ALA A 53 11.75 5.84 -3.14
CA ALA A 53 11.98 6.76 -2.02
C ALA A 53 12.68 8.05 -2.46
N ALA A 54 13.69 7.95 -3.32
CA ALA A 54 14.33 9.12 -3.92
C ALA A 54 13.35 9.97 -4.74
N MET A 55 12.52 9.31 -5.57
CA MET A 55 11.46 9.97 -6.32
C MET A 55 10.47 10.71 -5.40
N ALA A 56 10.06 10.08 -4.29
CA ALA A 56 9.16 10.69 -3.32
C ALA A 56 9.75 11.96 -2.70
N GLY A 57 11.05 11.94 -2.35
CA GLY A 57 11.76 13.12 -1.86
C GLY A 57 11.84 14.25 -2.90
N ILE A 58 12.14 13.93 -4.16
CA ILE A 58 12.18 14.91 -5.26
C ILE A 58 10.81 15.58 -5.45
N VAL A 59 9.73 14.80 -5.46
CA VAL A 59 8.36 15.33 -5.64
C VAL A 59 7.92 16.19 -4.46
N ALA A 60 8.33 15.85 -3.23
CA ALA A 60 8.03 16.61 -2.04
C ALA A 60 8.65 18.01 -2.07
N LEU A 61 9.91 18.11 -2.54
CA LEU A 61 10.63 19.36 -2.75
C LEU A 61 10.12 20.21 -3.93
N GLY A 62 9.12 19.72 -4.67
CA GLY A 62 8.51 20.43 -5.79
C GLY A 62 9.06 20.06 -7.17
N GLY A 63 9.98 19.09 -7.24
CA GLY A 63 10.50 18.58 -8.50
C GLY A 63 9.42 17.95 -9.37
N GLY A 64 9.48 18.19 -10.69
CA GLY A 64 8.58 17.57 -11.66
C GLY A 64 7.17 18.18 -11.79
N ARG A 65 6.85 19.29 -11.11
CA ARG A 65 5.49 19.88 -11.08
C ARG A 65 5.10 20.67 -12.33
N ASN A 66 6.04 21.07 -13.19
CA ASN A 66 5.74 21.86 -14.40
C ASN A 66 6.13 21.10 -15.68
N LEU A 67 5.30 20.16 -16.13
CA LEU A 67 5.50 19.47 -17.41
C LEU A 67 5.64 20.45 -18.59
N GLY A 68 4.84 21.53 -18.61
CA GLY A 68 4.83 22.51 -19.70
C GLY A 68 6.12 23.35 -19.78
N ASP A 69 6.68 23.76 -18.64
CA ASP A 69 7.94 24.51 -18.59
C ASP A 69 9.15 23.58 -18.74
N GLN A 70 9.09 22.35 -18.21
CA GLN A 70 10.14 21.35 -18.38
C GLN A 70 10.24 20.83 -19.82
N LEU A 71 9.16 20.83 -20.61
CA LEU A 71 9.26 20.57 -22.05
C LEU A 71 9.99 21.70 -22.81
N ARG A 72 10.03 22.92 -22.24
CA ARG A 72 10.76 24.07 -22.80
C ARG A 72 12.19 24.17 -22.26
N ASN A 73 12.43 23.73 -21.02
CA ASN A 73 13.75 23.71 -20.37
C ASN A 73 13.81 22.57 -19.31
N PRO A 74 14.10 21.32 -19.72
CA PRO A 74 13.94 20.16 -18.83
C PRO A 74 14.97 20.17 -17.70
N GLU A 75 14.52 19.92 -16.48
CA GLU A 75 15.40 19.42 -15.42
C GLU A 75 15.85 18.01 -15.82
N ARG A 76 17.18 17.84 -15.96
CA ARG A 76 17.80 16.61 -16.47
C ARG A 76 18.45 15.85 -15.32
N GLY A 77 18.37 14.53 -15.37
CA GLY A 77 19.14 13.67 -14.47
C GLY A 77 18.50 12.30 -14.22
N LEU A 78 19.34 11.36 -13.79
CA LEU A 78 18.89 10.07 -13.27
C LEU A 78 18.36 10.26 -11.86
N ILE A 79 17.27 9.57 -11.50
CA ILE A 79 16.83 9.49 -10.10
C ILE A 79 17.90 8.66 -9.34
N PRO A 80 18.67 9.26 -8.42
CA PRO A 80 19.67 8.51 -7.67
C PRO A 80 18.98 7.52 -6.74
N LEU A 81 19.67 6.44 -6.39
CA LEU A 81 19.15 5.53 -5.37
C LEU A 81 19.32 6.17 -3.99
N ALA A 82 18.21 6.34 -3.26
CA ALA A 82 18.25 6.85 -1.90
C ALA A 82 19.00 5.89 -0.97
N VAL A 83 19.62 6.43 0.08
CA VAL A 83 19.99 5.68 1.28
C VAL A 83 18.91 5.99 2.32
N ILE A 84 18.29 4.95 2.87
CA ILE A 84 17.16 5.03 3.80
C ILE A 84 17.68 4.62 5.18
N ASP A 85 18.50 5.50 5.76
CA ASP A 85 19.09 5.37 7.09
C ASP A 85 18.41 6.32 8.10
N ALA A 86 18.96 6.43 9.31
CA ALA A 86 18.40 7.25 10.38
C ALA A 86 18.35 8.75 10.07
N ASP A 87 19.16 9.22 9.12
CA ASP A 87 19.25 10.62 8.72
C ASP A 87 18.39 10.92 7.47
N ALA A 88 17.73 9.90 6.91
CA ALA A 88 16.83 10.07 5.77
C ALA A 88 15.69 11.05 6.08
N SER A 89 15.34 11.90 5.11
CA SER A 89 14.24 12.83 5.26
C SER A 89 12.91 12.10 5.44
N ALA A 90 11.96 12.73 6.14
CA ALA A 90 10.64 12.14 6.38
C ALA A 90 9.92 11.75 5.06
N ASP A 91 10.11 12.52 3.98
CA ASP A 91 9.49 12.22 2.68
C ASP A 91 10.09 10.97 2.01
N ILE A 92 11.41 10.77 2.13
CA ILE A 92 12.10 9.57 1.64
C ILE A 92 11.63 8.36 2.44
N LEU A 93 11.63 8.46 3.77
CA LEU A 93 11.20 7.37 4.66
C LEU A 93 9.73 6.99 4.40
N HIS A 94 8.81 7.97 4.41
CA HIS A 94 7.39 7.70 4.16
C HIS A 94 7.14 7.14 2.76
N GLY A 95 7.87 7.61 1.74
CA GLY A 95 7.79 7.04 0.39
C GLY A 95 8.21 5.57 0.35
N ALA A 96 9.29 5.24 1.05
CA ALA A 96 9.77 3.86 1.16
C ALA A 96 8.78 2.97 1.94
N GLU A 97 8.24 3.45 3.05
CA GLU A 97 7.21 2.75 3.83
C GLU A 97 5.94 2.51 3.01
N ASP A 98 5.45 3.51 2.28
CA ASP A 98 4.26 3.38 1.44
C ASP A 98 4.46 2.31 0.34
N PHE A 99 5.63 2.29 -0.30
CA PHE A 99 5.98 1.26 -1.29
C PHE A 99 6.03 -0.15 -0.66
N LEU A 100 6.77 -0.33 0.44
CA LEU A 100 6.92 -1.60 1.13
C LEU A 100 5.58 -2.17 1.59
N LEU A 101 4.76 -1.32 2.23
CA LEU A 101 3.44 -1.73 2.71
C LEU A 101 2.51 -2.06 1.55
N SER A 102 2.47 -1.23 0.51
CA SER A 102 1.61 -1.48 -0.66
C SER A 102 1.98 -2.76 -1.39
N PHE A 103 3.27 -3.03 -1.59
CA PHE A 103 3.75 -4.30 -2.15
C PHE A 103 3.31 -5.49 -1.31
N THR A 104 3.58 -5.42 0.01
CA THR A 104 3.32 -6.54 0.92
C THR A 104 1.83 -6.83 1.05
N ILE A 105 1.00 -5.80 1.13
CA ILE A 105 -0.46 -5.93 1.15
C ILE A 105 -0.96 -6.62 -0.12
N ALA A 106 -0.51 -6.16 -1.30
CA ALA A 106 -0.92 -6.74 -2.57
C ALA A 106 -0.53 -8.22 -2.65
N ALA A 107 0.72 -8.54 -2.31
CA ALA A 107 1.23 -9.91 -2.34
C ALA A 107 0.52 -10.82 -1.32
N ALA A 108 0.29 -10.35 -0.10
CA ALA A 108 -0.36 -11.13 0.96
C ALA A 108 -1.84 -11.41 0.63
N ILE A 109 -2.58 -10.42 0.11
CA ILE A 109 -3.98 -10.61 -0.33
C ILE A 109 -4.07 -11.63 -1.47
N ALA A 110 -3.09 -11.62 -2.38
CA ALA A 110 -2.98 -12.61 -3.45
C ALA A 110 -2.49 -13.98 -2.96
N GLY A 111 -2.16 -14.13 -1.68
CA GLY A 111 -1.62 -15.37 -1.10
C GLY A 111 -0.17 -15.66 -1.48
N ASN A 112 0.54 -14.70 -2.08
CA ASN A 112 1.95 -14.83 -2.46
C ASN A 112 2.87 -14.49 -1.28
N PHE A 113 2.81 -15.30 -0.22
CA PHE A 113 3.65 -15.11 0.97
C PHE A 113 5.13 -15.29 0.69
N THR A 114 5.51 -16.09 -0.32
CA THR A 114 6.90 -16.22 -0.74
C THR A 114 7.48 -14.89 -1.21
N ALA A 115 6.73 -14.08 -1.96
CA ALA A 115 7.17 -12.74 -2.33
C ALA A 115 7.33 -11.82 -1.12
N VAL A 116 6.42 -11.92 -0.13
CA VAL A 116 6.49 -11.19 1.14
C VAL A 116 7.76 -11.57 1.92
N ASP A 117 8.02 -12.86 2.09
CA ASP A 117 9.21 -13.35 2.79
C ASP A 117 10.49 -12.91 2.07
N THR A 118 10.49 -12.97 0.73
CA THR A 118 11.63 -12.55 -0.09
C THR A 118 11.96 -11.07 0.10
N VAL A 119 10.97 -10.17 0.11
CA VAL A 119 11.24 -8.74 0.32
C VAL A 119 11.63 -8.41 1.75
N ILE A 120 11.08 -9.13 2.74
CA ILE A 120 11.49 -9.01 4.14
C ILE A 120 12.97 -9.40 4.28
N GLU A 121 13.35 -10.58 3.77
CA GLU A 121 14.73 -11.07 3.83
C GLU A 121 15.68 -10.14 3.08
N ALA A 122 15.35 -9.74 1.86
CA ALA A 122 16.16 -8.82 1.06
C ALA A 122 16.31 -7.45 1.76
N GLY A 123 15.25 -6.95 2.40
CA GLY A 123 15.26 -5.68 3.11
C GLY A 123 16.12 -5.71 4.38
N LEU A 124 15.99 -6.76 5.19
CA LEU A 124 16.78 -6.92 6.42
C LEU A 124 18.28 -7.12 6.13
N ASN A 125 18.61 -7.75 5.00
CA ASN A 125 20.01 -7.92 4.56
C ASN A 125 20.60 -6.68 3.87
N ALA A 126 19.79 -5.65 3.57
CA ALA A 126 20.24 -4.44 2.90
C ALA A 126 20.64 -3.34 3.91
N PRO A 127 21.93 -2.96 4.00
CA PRO A 127 22.37 -1.91 4.91
C PRO A 127 21.80 -0.52 4.53
N GLU A 128 21.48 -0.29 3.26
CA GLU A 128 20.91 0.98 2.80
C GLU A 128 19.44 1.17 3.19
N LEU A 129 18.81 0.16 3.80
CA LEU A 129 17.41 0.18 4.23
C LEU A 129 17.26 0.13 5.76
N VAL A 130 18.32 0.47 6.51
CA VAL A 130 18.37 0.32 7.97
C VAL A 130 17.20 0.99 8.69
N ALA A 131 16.72 2.15 8.22
CA ALA A 131 15.57 2.81 8.85
C ALA A 131 14.24 2.07 8.65
N LEU A 132 14.15 1.17 7.67
CA LEU A 132 13.01 0.28 7.47
C LEU A 132 13.11 -1.02 8.28
N HIS A 133 14.28 -1.36 8.82
CA HIS A 133 14.47 -2.61 9.58
C HIS A 133 13.45 -2.78 10.70
N PRO A 134 13.12 -1.74 11.51
CA PRO A 134 12.08 -1.89 12.53
C PRO A 134 10.72 -2.31 11.95
N LEU A 135 10.36 -1.86 10.74
CA LEU A 135 9.12 -2.26 10.07
C LEU A 135 9.22 -3.68 9.51
N LEU A 136 10.34 -4.02 8.87
CA LEU A 136 10.60 -5.34 8.31
C LEU A 136 10.67 -6.44 9.39
N GLU A 137 11.33 -6.17 10.52
CA GLU A 137 11.39 -7.09 11.66
C GLU A 137 10.01 -7.35 12.27
N ARG A 138 9.15 -6.33 12.30
CA ARG A 138 7.75 -6.52 12.69
C ARG A 138 7.06 -7.43 11.71
N MET A 139 7.19 -7.16 10.41
CA MET A 139 6.63 -7.98 9.32
C MET A 139 7.08 -9.44 9.38
N ALA A 140 8.34 -9.69 9.73
CA ALA A 140 8.92 -11.01 9.94
C ALA A 140 8.39 -11.74 11.20
N GLY A 141 7.65 -11.05 12.07
CA GLY A 141 7.17 -11.60 13.34
C GLY A 141 8.26 -11.76 14.41
N HIS A 142 9.46 -11.22 14.20
CA HIS A 142 10.62 -11.45 15.08
C HIS A 142 10.52 -10.75 16.44
N ASN A 143 9.67 -9.71 16.57
CA ASN A 143 9.60 -8.93 17.82
C ASN A 143 8.41 -9.24 18.73
N GLY A 144 7.55 -10.22 18.42
CA GLY A 144 6.45 -10.70 19.32
C GLY A 144 5.50 -9.61 19.86
N VAL A 145 5.65 -8.38 19.37
CA VAL A 145 5.00 -7.16 19.81
C VAL A 145 4.88 -6.33 18.54
N TRP A 146 3.82 -6.57 17.77
CA TRP A 146 3.42 -5.64 16.72
C TRP A 146 2.96 -4.33 17.38
N ILE A 147 3.92 -3.41 17.49
CA ILE A 147 3.84 -1.98 17.84
C ILE A 147 2.56 -1.43 18.48
N ARG A 148 2.73 -1.10 19.77
CA ARG A 148 2.32 0.18 20.36
C ARG A 148 3.13 1.31 19.72
N SER A 149 2.62 1.95 18.68
CA SER A 149 3.03 3.30 18.25
C SER A 149 1.98 3.90 17.34
N ARG A 150 1.26 4.85 17.94
CA ARG A 150 0.55 5.99 17.36
C ARG A 150 -0.58 5.74 16.35
N ARG A 151 -1.31 4.64 16.49
CA ARG A 151 -2.78 4.57 16.34
C ARG A 151 -3.21 3.18 16.76
N ASP A 152 -3.68 3.08 17.99
CA ASP A 152 -3.92 1.83 18.71
C ASP A 152 -4.79 0.84 17.93
N GLY A 153 -4.29 -0.37 17.73
CA GLY A 153 -5.01 -1.51 17.17
C GLY A 153 -4.18 -2.77 17.36
N ASN A 154 -4.55 -3.60 18.34
CA ASN A 154 -3.94 -4.92 18.54
C ASN A 154 -4.23 -5.79 17.31
N GLY A 155 -3.20 -6.08 16.53
CA GLY A 155 -3.22 -7.03 15.43
C GLY A 155 -1.85 -7.68 15.33
N ASP A 156 -1.65 -8.78 16.05
CA ASP A 156 -0.50 -9.64 15.81
C ASP A 156 -0.73 -10.37 14.48
N GLN A 157 0.30 -10.34 13.62
CA GLN A 157 0.50 -11.14 12.38
C GLN A 157 -0.12 -10.61 11.08
N CYS A 158 0.78 -10.27 10.13
CA CYS A 158 0.70 -10.13 8.66
C CYS A 158 -0.62 -10.60 7.96
N PRO A 159 -1.03 -10.06 6.79
CA PRO A 159 -2.33 -10.34 6.13
C PRO A 159 -2.55 -11.78 5.62
N SER A 160 -1.85 -12.77 6.17
CA SER A 160 -2.28 -14.19 6.18
C SER A 160 -3.65 -14.41 6.82
N ALA A 161 -4.23 -13.38 7.45
CA ALA A 161 -5.54 -13.33 8.08
C ALA A 161 -6.72 -13.56 7.10
N GLY A 162 -6.79 -14.71 6.43
CA GLY A 162 -7.98 -15.11 5.68
C GLY A 162 -9.20 -15.30 6.59
N PRO A 163 -10.40 -15.51 6.03
CA PRO A 163 -11.67 -15.57 6.79
C PRO A 163 -11.74 -16.69 7.85
N ASN A 164 -10.76 -17.60 7.86
CA ASN A 164 -10.58 -18.63 8.88
C ASN A 164 -10.00 -18.08 10.20
N HIS A 165 -9.42 -16.88 10.21
CA HIS A 165 -8.89 -16.20 11.41
C HIS A 165 -9.99 -15.67 12.32
N ALA A 166 -9.66 -15.26 13.55
CA ALA A 166 -10.65 -14.73 14.47
C ALA A 166 -11.35 -13.51 13.82
N PRO A 167 -12.69 -13.38 13.91
CA PRO A 167 -13.38 -12.24 13.30
C PRO A 167 -12.84 -10.88 13.76
N ALA A 168 -12.35 -10.80 14.99
CA ALA A 168 -11.66 -9.63 15.53
C ALA A 168 -10.36 -9.30 14.76
N GLU A 169 -9.52 -10.30 14.49
CA GLU A 169 -8.28 -10.09 13.74
C GLU A 169 -8.59 -9.67 12.30
N PHE A 170 -9.49 -10.40 11.62
CA PHE A 170 -9.88 -10.08 10.25
C PHE A 170 -10.42 -8.65 10.11
N CYS A 171 -11.28 -8.22 11.04
CA CYS A 171 -11.83 -6.88 11.02
C CYS A 171 -10.77 -5.81 11.34
N TRP A 172 -9.82 -6.09 12.24
CA TRP A 172 -8.70 -5.17 12.50
C TRP A 172 -7.77 -5.01 11.31
N TRP A 173 -7.43 -6.11 10.64
CA TRP A 173 -6.70 -6.09 9.38
C TRP A 173 -7.43 -5.26 8.34
N GLY A 174 -8.73 -5.48 8.20
CA GLY A 174 -9.58 -4.69 7.34
C GLY A 174 -9.49 -3.18 7.58
N ILE A 175 -9.60 -2.76 8.85
CA ILE A 175 -9.49 -1.36 9.24
C ILE A 175 -8.12 -0.80 8.88
N TRP A 176 -7.05 -1.52 9.23
CA TRP A 176 -5.68 -1.05 8.99
C TRP A 176 -5.38 -0.93 7.49
N LEU A 177 -5.73 -1.95 6.70
CA LEU A 177 -5.56 -1.96 5.25
C LEU A 177 -6.32 -0.81 4.58
N LEU A 178 -7.56 -0.56 5.01
CA LEU A 178 -8.37 0.51 4.45
C LEU A 178 -7.80 1.91 4.77
N LEU A 179 -7.28 2.09 5.99
CA LEU A 179 -6.62 3.35 6.37
C LEU A 179 -5.29 3.56 5.64
N HIS A 180 -4.52 2.49 5.41
CA HIS A 180 -3.30 2.54 4.58
C HIS A 180 -3.63 2.95 3.14
N VAL A 181 -4.58 2.25 2.50
CA VAL A 181 -5.02 2.56 1.13
C VAL A 181 -5.52 4.00 1.00
N ARG A 182 -6.21 4.54 2.02
CA ARG A 182 -6.71 5.93 2.02
C ARG A 182 -5.59 6.97 1.92
N ILE A 183 -4.39 6.68 2.44
CA ILE A 183 -3.27 7.62 2.48
C ILE A 183 -2.17 7.29 1.46
N SER A 184 -2.23 6.11 0.85
CA SER A 184 -1.21 5.60 -0.07
C SER A 184 -1.24 6.30 -1.42
N LYS A 185 -0.06 6.60 -1.98
CA LYS A 185 0.09 7.06 -3.38
C LYS A 185 -0.19 5.94 -4.39
N PHE A 186 -0.26 4.70 -3.92
CA PHE A 186 -0.57 3.51 -4.71
C PHE A 186 -2.03 3.09 -4.65
N GLN A 187 -2.93 3.90 -4.06
CA GLN A 187 -4.36 3.61 -3.92
C GLN A 187 -4.98 2.93 -5.16
N ASN A 188 -4.74 3.44 -6.36
CA ASN A 188 -5.30 2.91 -7.61
C ASN A 188 -4.83 1.48 -7.96
N GLY A 189 -3.75 0.97 -7.35
CA GLY A 189 -3.24 -0.38 -7.56
C GLY A 189 -3.56 -1.36 -6.41
N VAL A 190 -3.94 -0.87 -5.23
CA VAL A 190 -4.18 -1.69 -4.03
C VAL A 190 -5.61 -1.60 -3.48
N ALA A 191 -6.40 -0.58 -3.86
CA ALA A 191 -7.77 -0.42 -3.36
C ALA A 191 -8.69 -1.57 -3.77
N ASP A 192 -8.78 -1.87 -5.06
CA ASP A 192 -9.70 -2.90 -5.56
C ASP A 192 -9.43 -4.29 -4.96
N PRO A 193 -8.16 -4.77 -4.88
CA PRO A 193 -7.85 -6.03 -4.20
C PRO A 193 -8.25 -6.04 -2.72
N VAL A 194 -8.00 -4.93 -1.99
CA VAL A 194 -8.36 -4.80 -0.57
C VAL A 194 -9.87 -4.82 -0.38
N ILE A 195 -10.62 -4.10 -1.22
CA ILE A 195 -12.08 -4.07 -1.18
C ILE A 195 -12.64 -5.46 -1.48
N ALA A 196 -12.17 -6.13 -2.53
CA ALA A 196 -12.60 -7.48 -2.88
C ALA A 196 -12.37 -8.45 -1.71
N TRP A 197 -11.15 -8.46 -1.15
CA TRP A 197 -10.78 -9.29 -0.02
C TRP A 197 -11.67 -9.06 1.22
N LEU A 198 -11.96 -7.78 1.52
CA LEU A 198 -12.85 -7.40 2.63
C LEU A 198 -14.27 -7.95 2.44
N PHE A 199 -14.86 -7.73 1.27
CA PHE A 199 -16.23 -8.15 0.97
C PHE A 199 -16.34 -9.68 0.93
N ASP A 200 -15.38 -10.37 0.34
CA ASP A 200 -15.35 -11.83 0.27
C ASP A 200 -15.19 -12.45 1.67
N GLY A 201 -14.30 -11.89 2.49
CA GLY A 201 -14.09 -12.39 3.85
C GLY A 201 -15.31 -12.19 4.75
N TRP A 202 -15.97 -11.02 4.67
CA TRP A 202 -17.23 -10.79 5.40
C TRP A 202 -18.36 -11.67 4.88
N THR A 203 -18.47 -11.86 3.57
CA THR A 203 -19.43 -12.80 2.97
C THR A 203 -19.22 -14.21 3.52
N HIS A 204 -17.97 -14.67 3.58
CA HIS A 204 -17.64 -15.96 4.19
C HIS A 204 -18.05 -16.01 5.67
N LEU A 205 -17.67 -15.01 6.47
CA LEU A 205 -17.99 -14.98 7.90
C LEU A 205 -19.50 -15.02 8.15
N ILE A 206 -20.30 -14.34 7.34
CA ILE A 206 -21.75 -14.29 7.48
C ILE A 206 -22.43 -15.59 7.04
N TYR A 207 -22.03 -16.16 5.90
CA TYR A 207 -22.76 -17.31 5.32
C TYR A 207 -22.17 -18.67 5.70
N LYS A 208 -20.89 -18.74 6.07
CA LYS A 208 -20.19 -20.00 6.36
C LYS A 208 -19.70 -20.10 7.80
N ALA A 209 -19.53 -18.98 8.50
CA ALA A 209 -18.94 -18.98 9.84
C ALA A 209 -19.69 -18.09 10.86
N ARG A 210 -21.00 -17.90 10.67
CA ARG A 210 -21.83 -16.94 11.43
C ARG A 210 -21.77 -17.14 12.94
N PHE A 211 -21.60 -18.39 13.38
CA PHE A 211 -21.52 -18.77 14.79
C PHE A 211 -20.30 -18.18 15.52
N ARG A 212 -19.29 -17.70 14.79
CA ARG A 212 -18.10 -17.05 15.34
C ARG A 212 -18.34 -15.57 15.68
N LEU A 213 -19.46 -15.00 15.22
CA LEU A 213 -19.79 -13.59 15.41
C LEU A 213 -20.55 -13.37 16.73
N LYS A 214 -20.34 -12.21 17.35
CA LYS A 214 -21.05 -11.81 18.56
C LYS A 214 -22.48 -11.39 18.24
N ALA A 215 -23.43 -11.89 19.02
CA ALA A 215 -24.86 -11.61 18.91
C ALA A 215 -25.38 -11.59 17.44
N PRO A 216 -25.30 -12.72 16.69
CA PRO A 216 -25.54 -12.72 15.25
C PRO A 216 -26.96 -12.32 14.83
N VAL A 217 -27.94 -12.39 15.72
CA VAL A 217 -29.31 -11.92 15.45
C VAL A 217 -29.36 -10.39 15.32
N ILE A 218 -28.51 -9.69 16.07
CA ILE A 218 -28.49 -8.22 16.14
C ILE A 218 -27.47 -7.65 15.14
N ASN A 219 -26.27 -8.23 15.10
CA ASN A 219 -25.14 -7.59 14.41
C ASN A 219 -24.96 -8.00 12.94
N VAL A 220 -25.56 -9.11 12.49
CA VAL A 220 -25.44 -9.57 11.09
C VAL A 220 -26.33 -8.81 10.12
N PRO A 221 -27.60 -8.47 10.42
CA PRO A 221 -28.48 -7.81 9.45
C PRO A 221 -27.92 -6.49 8.86
N PRO A 222 -27.24 -5.61 9.63
CA PRO A 222 -26.59 -4.43 9.07
C PRO A 222 -25.46 -4.76 8.09
N ILE A 223 -24.71 -5.84 8.35
CA ILE A 223 -23.62 -6.31 7.48
C ILE A 223 -24.20 -6.86 6.18
N GLU A 224 -25.21 -7.73 6.26
CA GLU A 224 -25.91 -8.30 5.09
C GLU A 224 -26.50 -7.20 4.19
N THR A 225 -27.06 -6.15 4.79
CA THR A 225 -27.59 -5.01 4.05
C THR A 225 -26.53 -4.37 3.17
N ILE A 226 -25.31 -4.18 3.67
CA ILE A 226 -24.20 -3.60 2.91
C ILE A 226 -23.69 -4.58 1.85
N LEU A 227 -23.50 -5.86 2.21
CA LEU A 227 -23.03 -6.89 1.27
C LEU A 227 -23.99 -7.10 0.09
N SER A 228 -25.28 -6.91 0.30
CA SER A 228 -26.32 -7.03 -0.74
C SER A 228 -26.30 -5.91 -1.77
N GLN A 229 -25.67 -4.77 -1.47
CA GLN A 229 -25.51 -3.67 -2.42
C GLN A 229 -24.42 -4.01 -3.44
N PRO A 230 -24.53 -3.59 -4.71
CA PRO A 230 -23.49 -3.81 -5.71
C PRO A 230 -22.28 -2.88 -5.55
N ASP A 231 -22.33 -1.91 -4.64
CA ASP A 231 -21.30 -0.91 -4.40
C ASP A 231 -20.01 -1.54 -3.84
N ARG A 232 -18.88 -1.34 -4.53
CA ARG A 232 -17.55 -1.88 -4.20
C ARG A 232 -16.51 -0.76 -4.17
N THR A 233 -16.80 0.26 -3.39
CA THR A 233 -15.95 1.44 -3.16
C THR A 233 -15.27 1.40 -1.79
N LEU A 234 -14.29 2.29 -1.55
CA LEU A 234 -13.66 2.42 -0.24
C LEU A 234 -14.66 2.90 0.83
N GLU A 235 -15.61 3.73 0.41
CA GLU A 235 -16.73 4.23 1.20
C GLU A 235 -17.62 3.06 1.64
N ALA A 236 -17.94 2.13 0.74
CA ALA A 236 -18.69 0.92 1.06
C ALA A 236 -17.91 -0.01 2.00
N ALA A 237 -16.59 -0.18 1.77
CA ALA A 237 -15.73 -0.94 2.66
C ALA A 237 -15.65 -0.34 4.08
N ALA A 238 -15.61 0.99 4.20
CA ALA A 238 -15.63 1.68 5.49
C ALA A 238 -16.95 1.46 6.23
N ARG A 239 -18.09 1.56 5.52
CA ARG A 239 -19.42 1.24 6.08
C ARG A 239 -19.48 -0.22 6.55
N LEU A 240 -18.95 -1.14 5.76
CA LEU A 240 -18.89 -2.56 6.10
C LEU A 240 -18.12 -2.78 7.41
N LEU A 241 -16.93 -2.18 7.56
CA LEU A 241 -16.11 -2.31 8.77
C LEU A 241 -16.76 -1.69 10.02
N LEU A 242 -17.45 -0.54 9.87
CA LEU A 242 -18.21 0.06 10.97
C LEU A 242 -19.35 -0.83 11.44
N ALA A 243 -20.09 -1.47 10.52
CA ALA A 243 -21.15 -2.42 10.84
C ALA A 243 -20.59 -3.74 11.43
N ALA A 244 -19.42 -4.17 10.94
CA ALA A 244 -18.74 -5.39 11.34
C ALA A 244 -18.10 -5.34 12.73
N ALA A 245 -17.56 -4.19 13.15
CA ALA A 245 -16.85 -4.04 14.43
C ALA A 245 -17.60 -4.64 15.65
N PRO A 246 -18.91 -4.36 15.87
CA PRO A 246 -19.64 -4.98 16.98
C PRO A 246 -19.82 -6.50 16.80
N ALA A 247 -19.99 -7.00 15.57
CA ALA A 247 -20.07 -8.44 15.28
C ALA A 247 -18.73 -9.15 15.55
N ALA A 248 -17.62 -8.47 15.26
CA ALA A 248 -16.26 -8.93 15.51
C ALA A 248 -15.82 -8.81 16.99
N SER A 249 -16.67 -8.24 17.87
CA SER A 249 -16.32 -7.92 19.26
C SER A 249 -15.16 -6.91 19.40
N ILE A 250 -14.98 -6.03 18.42
CA ILE A 250 -13.94 -5.01 18.48
C ILE A 250 -14.46 -3.76 19.17
N ASN A 251 -13.64 -3.23 20.08
CA ASN A 251 -13.80 -1.88 20.58
C ASN A 251 -12.91 -0.94 19.76
N THR A 252 -13.49 -0.34 18.72
CA THR A 252 -12.75 0.58 17.83
C THR A 252 -12.44 1.89 18.58
N PRO A 253 -11.17 2.28 18.74
CA PRO A 253 -10.80 3.54 19.35
C PRO A 253 -11.47 4.71 18.64
N ALA A 254 -11.86 5.74 19.41
CA ALA A 254 -12.61 6.88 18.88
C ALA A 254 -11.93 7.54 17.68
N VAL A 255 -10.61 7.70 17.70
CA VAL A 255 -9.82 8.27 16.59
C VAL A 255 -9.94 7.43 15.31
N VAL A 256 -9.86 6.10 15.43
CA VAL A 256 -9.98 5.18 14.29
C VAL A 256 -11.39 5.22 13.74
N ARG A 257 -12.39 5.24 14.63
CA ARG A 257 -13.80 5.32 14.27
C ARG A 257 -14.12 6.60 13.47
N VAL A 258 -13.62 7.76 13.90
CA VAL A 258 -13.80 9.02 13.17
C VAL A 258 -13.24 8.92 11.75
N HIS A 259 -12.05 8.35 11.57
CA HIS A 259 -11.48 8.19 10.24
C HIS A 259 -12.27 7.24 9.33
N LEU A 260 -12.87 6.19 9.89
CA LEU A 260 -13.76 5.29 9.16
C LEU A 260 -15.09 5.98 8.80
N GLU A 261 -15.66 6.75 9.72
CA GLU A 261 -16.89 7.52 9.49
C GLU A 261 -16.69 8.58 8.40
N GLU A 262 -15.58 9.32 8.43
CA GLU A 262 -15.21 10.27 7.38
C GLU A 262 -15.13 9.58 6.00
N LEU A 263 -14.45 8.43 5.94
CA LEU A 263 -14.28 7.67 4.70
C LEU A 263 -15.62 7.13 4.21
N ALA A 264 -16.50 6.68 5.11
CA ALA A 264 -17.83 6.17 4.78
C ALA A 264 -18.77 7.25 4.19
N THR A 265 -18.50 8.53 4.46
CA THR A 265 -19.35 9.66 4.05
C THR A 265 -18.87 10.43 2.82
N ARG A 266 -17.70 10.12 2.26
CA ARG A 266 -17.25 10.78 1.03
C ARG A 266 -18.24 10.45 -0.09
N ALA A 267 -18.99 11.46 -0.53
CA ALA A 267 -19.69 11.38 -1.81
C ALA A 267 -18.62 11.38 -2.90
N GLY A 268 -18.70 10.42 -3.83
CA GLY A 268 -17.96 10.48 -5.09
C GLY A 268 -18.32 11.72 -5.91
#